data_AF-A0A955MTE7-F1
#
_entry.id   AF-A0A955MTE7-F1
#
_cell.length_a   1.000
_cell.length_b   1.000
_cell.length_c   1.000
_cell.angle_alpha   90.00
_cell.angle_beta   90.00
_cell.angle_gamma   90.00
#
_symmetry.space_group_name_H-M   'P 1'
#
loop_
_entity.id
_entity.type
_entity.pdbx_description
1 polymer ?
#
loop_
_entity_poly.entity_id
_entity_poly.type
_entity_poly.pdbx_seq_one_letter_code
_entity_poly.pdbx_strand_id
1 'polypeptide(L)'
;MKWQRGFFIITIIMTCGAAGWTLPITEISVDPTTQTVGVGDVFSVDVLISGAMDLSGFDLAVSFDPTILSWVGTTISPTAFLGESMVDAFYIVDSIGVTGVHLGVSGVSGAGTLFSLTFQALALGVSNIGVSGQLASSTVQEIDPVQIDNGMVEVVPEPLSLTL
;
A
#
# COMPACT_ATOMS: atom_id res chain seq x y z
N MET A 1 46.00 -65.57 7.53
CA MET A 1 46.53 -64.20 7.36
C MET A 1 45.39 -63.37 6.81
N LYS A 2 44.87 -62.45 7.63
CA LYS A 2 43.63 -61.67 7.42
C LYS A 2 43.85 -60.55 6.41
N TRP A 3 42.86 -60.24 5.57
CA TRP A 3 42.64 -58.86 5.14
C TRP A 3 41.16 -58.61 4.79
N GLN A 4 40.45 -57.96 5.72
CA GLN A 4 39.13 -57.38 5.49
C GLN A 4 39.31 -56.09 4.69
N ARG A 5 38.74 -56.02 3.49
CA ARG A 5 38.68 -54.81 2.68
C ARG A 5 37.47 -54.00 3.14
N GLY A 6 37.69 -53.09 4.09
CA GLY A 6 36.69 -52.11 4.51
C GLY A 6 36.49 -51.07 3.42
N PHE A 7 35.35 -51.13 2.71
CA PHE A 7 34.86 -50.03 1.88
C PHE A 7 34.18 -49.01 2.81
N PHE A 8 34.88 -47.92 3.13
CA PHE A 8 34.30 -46.77 3.81
C PHE A 8 33.69 -45.85 2.74
N ILE A 9 32.36 -45.86 2.61
CA ILE A 9 31.65 -44.89 1.77
C ILE A 9 31.32 -43.68 2.66
N ILE A 10 32.12 -42.62 2.55
CA ILE A 10 31.84 -41.32 3.15
C ILE A 10 30.86 -40.62 2.22
N THR A 11 29.58 -40.58 2.61
CA THR A 11 28.57 -39.78 1.90
C THR A 11 28.69 -38.34 2.40
N ILE A 12 29.34 -37.48 1.62
CA ILE A 12 29.29 -36.03 1.83
C ILE A 12 27.89 -35.59 1.40
N ILE A 13 27.01 -35.37 2.38
CA ILE A 13 25.77 -34.64 2.13
C ILE A 13 26.18 -33.18 1.97
N MET A 14 26.40 -32.79 0.71
CA MET A 14 26.55 -31.39 0.33
C MET A 14 25.17 -30.76 0.52
N THR A 15 24.88 -30.28 1.73
CA THR A 15 23.73 -29.44 1.99
C THR A 15 23.91 -28.19 1.14
N CYS A 16 23.29 -28.19 -0.03
CA CYS A 16 23.03 -26.98 -0.78
C CYS A 16 22.20 -26.11 0.17
N GLY A 17 22.85 -25.13 0.80
CA GLY A 17 22.12 -24.10 1.52
C GLY A 17 21.21 -23.46 0.50
N ALA A 18 19.91 -23.72 0.61
CA ALA A 18 18.92 -22.96 -0.11
C ALA A 18 19.05 -21.53 0.40
N ALA A 19 19.85 -20.70 -0.27
CA ALA A 19 19.63 -19.27 -0.25
C ALA A 19 18.23 -19.10 -0.83
N GLY A 20 17.23 -19.02 0.05
CA GLY A 20 15.86 -18.78 -0.35
C GLY A 20 15.84 -17.44 -1.06
N TRP A 21 15.66 -17.46 -2.38
CA TRP A 21 15.35 -16.26 -3.12
C TRP A 21 13.94 -15.86 -2.70
N THR A 22 13.82 -14.91 -1.78
CA THR A 22 12.53 -14.27 -1.52
C THR A 22 12.24 -13.37 -2.71
N LEU A 23 11.25 -13.73 -3.52
CA LEU A 23 10.76 -12.80 -4.53
C LEU A 23 10.23 -11.55 -3.81
N PRO A 24 10.46 -10.35 -4.36
CA PRO A 24 9.83 -9.15 -3.82
C PRO A 24 8.32 -9.35 -3.90
N ILE A 25 7.64 -9.26 -2.76
CA ILE A 25 6.19 -9.27 -2.69
C ILE A 25 5.74 -7.83 -2.93
N THR A 26 4.71 -7.63 -3.74
CA THR A 26 4.12 -6.31 -3.91
C THR A 26 3.38 -5.93 -2.64
N GLU A 27 3.61 -4.72 -2.15
CA GLU A 27 3.05 -4.22 -0.90
C GLU A 27 2.37 -2.88 -1.15
N ILE A 28 1.18 -2.71 -0.58
CA ILE A 28 0.48 -1.43 -0.51
C ILE A 28 0.50 -0.99 0.95
N SER A 29 0.83 0.27 1.20
CA SER A 29 0.87 0.81 2.56
C SER A 29 0.29 2.21 2.65
N VAL A 30 -0.19 2.56 3.84
CA VAL A 30 -0.70 3.89 4.17
C VAL A 30 0.40 4.70 4.87
N ASP A 31 0.66 5.92 4.38
CA ASP A 31 1.62 6.86 4.96
C ASP A 31 0.95 8.22 5.27
N PRO A 32 1.09 8.76 6.49
CA PRO A 32 1.67 8.10 7.68
C PRO A 32 0.82 6.91 8.16
N THR A 33 1.48 5.86 8.65
CA THR A 33 0.80 4.68 9.22
C THR A 33 -0.05 5.04 10.43
N THR A 34 0.40 6.00 11.23
CA THR A 34 -0.35 6.58 12.34
C THR A 34 -0.24 8.10 12.32
N GLN A 35 -1.37 8.78 12.40
CA GLN A 35 -1.43 10.25 12.42
C GLN A 35 -2.31 10.75 13.57
N THR A 36 -1.88 11.81 14.23
CA THR A 36 -2.70 12.53 15.21
C THR A 36 -2.97 13.94 14.69
N VAL A 37 -4.25 14.32 14.62
CA VAL A 37 -4.71 15.63 14.09
C VAL A 37 -5.72 16.27 15.03
N GLY A 38 -5.86 17.59 14.98
CA GLY A 38 -6.90 18.32 15.69
C GLY A 38 -8.26 18.21 14.98
N VAL A 39 -9.36 18.30 15.73
CA VAL A 39 -10.68 18.54 15.15
C VAL A 39 -10.63 19.78 14.26
N GLY A 40 -11.21 19.72 13.05
CA GLY A 40 -11.22 20.82 12.10
C GLY A 40 -10.02 20.86 11.15
N ASP A 41 -8.93 20.14 11.46
CA ASP A 41 -7.74 20.10 10.61
C ASP A 41 -8.04 19.47 9.23
N VAL A 42 -7.34 19.99 8.22
CA VAL A 42 -7.26 19.38 6.89
C VAL A 42 -5.88 18.75 6.73
N PHE A 43 -5.85 17.46 6.43
CA PHE A 43 -4.62 16.67 6.35
C PHE A 43 -4.67 15.71 5.16
N SER A 44 -3.52 15.14 4.79
CA SER A 44 -3.43 14.17 3.69
C SER A 44 -2.90 12.82 4.19
N VAL A 45 -3.34 11.77 3.50
CA VAL A 45 -2.92 10.39 3.67
C VAL A 45 -2.56 9.84 2.29
N ASP A 46 -1.36 9.29 2.19
CA ASP A 46 -0.83 8.74 0.95
C ASP A 46 -1.01 7.21 0.93
N VAL A 47 -1.37 6.69 -0.24
CA VAL A 47 -1.35 5.25 -0.50
C VAL A 47 -0.13 4.96 -1.36
N LEU A 48 0.81 4.22 -0.78
CA LEU A 48 2.09 3.87 -1.37
C LEU A 48 2.06 2.45 -1.91
N ILE A 49 2.92 2.17 -2.88
CA ILE A 49 3.22 0.83 -3.36
C ILE A 49 4.72 0.59 -3.28
N SER A 50 5.12 -0.65 -2.96
CA SER A 50 6.49 -1.12 -3.04
C SER A 50 6.56 -2.52 -3.64
N GLY A 51 7.71 -2.90 -4.19
CA GLY A 51 7.90 -4.23 -4.78
C GLY A 51 7.00 -4.51 -5.99
N ALA A 52 6.47 -3.47 -6.66
CA ALA A 52 5.63 -3.63 -7.83
C ALA A 52 6.44 -4.17 -9.01
N MET A 53 5.86 -5.10 -9.76
CA MET A 53 6.41 -5.62 -11.01
C MET A 53 5.39 -5.46 -12.13
N ASP A 54 5.75 -4.67 -13.14
CA ASP A 54 4.93 -4.41 -14.33
C ASP A 54 3.52 -3.87 -14.04
N LEU A 55 3.35 -3.02 -13.01
CA LEU A 55 2.05 -2.43 -12.68
C LEU A 55 1.56 -1.51 -13.80
N SER A 56 0.35 -1.77 -14.30
CA SER A 56 -0.30 -0.96 -15.34
C SER A 56 -1.68 -0.48 -14.92
N GLY A 57 -2.29 -1.05 -13.89
CA GLY A 57 -3.51 -0.50 -13.33
C GLY A 57 -3.79 -0.95 -11.91
N PHE A 58 -4.69 -0.23 -11.25
CA PHE A 58 -5.19 -0.56 -9.94
C PHE A 58 -6.66 -0.14 -9.83
N ASP A 59 -7.42 -0.90 -9.04
CA ASP A 59 -8.76 -0.55 -8.59
C ASP A 59 -8.81 -0.78 -7.07
N LEU A 60 -8.71 0.30 -6.31
CA LEU A 60 -8.52 0.27 -4.87
C LEU A 60 -9.66 0.99 -4.16
N ALA A 61 -10.10 0.45 -3.03
CA ALA A 61 -11.06 1.05 -2.12
C ALA A 61 -10.38 1.42 -0.81
N VAL A 62 -10.54 2.68 -0.41
CA VAL A 62 -10.08 3.21 0.88
C VAL A 62 -11.27 3.38 1.81
N SER A 63 -11.24 2.71 2.96
CA SER A 63 -12.27 2.75 4.00
C SER A 63 -11.84 3.62 5.17
N PHE A 64 -12.78 4.33 5.76
CA PHE A 64 -12.59 5.18 6.93
C PHE A 64 -13.90 5.34 7.71
N ASP A 65 -13.86 5.94 8.90
CA ASP A 65 -15.07 6.28 9.65
C ASP A 65 -15.59 7.67 9.22
N PRO A 66 -16.73 7.75 8.51
CA PRO A 66 -17.28 9.02 8.00
C PRO A 66 -17.88 9.91 9.09
N THR A 67 -18.01 9.39 10.32
CA THR A 67 -18.44 10.19 11.48
C THR A 67 -17.26 10.94 12.12
N ILE A 68 -16.03 10.51 11.83
CA ILE A 68 -14.78 11.07 12.35
C ILE A 68 -14.05 11.88 11.29
N LEU A 69 -14.01 11.41 10.04
CA LEU A 69 -13.31 12.05 8.92
C LEU A 69 -14.27 12.33 7.75
N SER A 70 -14.00 13.38 7.00
CA SER A 70 -14.66 13.65 5.71
C SER A 70 -13.62 13.72 4.60
N TRP A 71 -13.81 12.97 3.52
CA TRP A 71 -13.00 13.15 2.32
C TRP A 71 -13.28 14.50 1.67
N VAL A 72 -12.22 15.22 1.31
CA VAL A 72 -12.30 16.48 0.56
C VAL A 72 -12.29 16.14 -0.93
N GLY A 73 -13.48 15.89 -1.48
CA GLY A 73 -13.72 15.22 -2.78
C GLY A 73 -13.09 15.78 -4.05
N THR A 74 -12.26 16.82 -3.99
CA THR A 74 -11.60 17.45 -5.14
C THR A 74 -10.09 17.26 -5.19
N THR A 75 -9.49 16.67 -4.16
CA THR A 75 -8.04 16.57 -4.01
C THR A 75 -7.61 15.12 -4.01
N ILE A 76 -7.52 14.56 -5.21
CA ILE A 76 -6.61 13.47 -5.49
C ILE A 76 -5.48 14.06 -6.30
N SER A 77 -4.29 13.99 -5.74
CA SER A 77 -3.10 14.28 -6.51
C SER A 77 -2.71 13.00 -7.23
N PRO A 78 -2.88 12.88 -8.56
CA PRO A 78 -2.27 11.78 -9.30
C PRO A 78 -0.77 11.87 -9.07
N THR A 79 -0.22 10.88 -8.39
CA THR A 79 1.19 10.86 -8.04
C THR A 79 2.00 10.15 -9.12
N ALA A 80 3.28 10.49 -9.19
CA ALA A 80 4.15 10.20 -10.32
C ALA A 80 4.41 8.70 -10.59
N PHE A 81 3.95 7.76 -9.75
CA PHE A 81 4.33 6.35 -9.88
C PHE A 81 3.90 5.76 -11.22
N LEU A 82 2.64 5.95 -11.63
CA LEU A 82 2.19 5.52 -12.97
C LEU A 82 2.45 6.57 -14.06
N GLY A 83 3.18 7.67 -13.79
CA GLY A 83 3.46 8.71 -14.77
C GLY A 83 2.20 9.35 -15.39
N GLU A 84 2.21 9.57 -16.71
CA GLU A 84 1.02 10.02 -17.46
C GLU A 84 -0.02 8.90 -17.49
N SER A 85 -0.96 8.95 -16.54
CA SER A 85 -2.01 7.95 -16.36
C SER A 85 -3.36 8.60 -16.10
N MET A 86 -4.42 7.87 -16.40
CA MET A 86 -5.77 8.25 -16.00
C MET A 86 -5.99 7.74 -14.58
N VAL A 87 -6.18 8.66 -13.63
CA VAL A 87 -6.57 8.34 -12.26
C VAL A 87 -7.90 9.04 -12.00
N ASP A 88 -8.88 8.27 -11.54
CA ASP A 88 -10.20 8.76 -11.15
C ASP A 88 -10.56 8.24 -9.77
N ALA A 89 -11.44 8.96 -9.07
CA ALA A 89 -12.02 8.44 -7.85
C ALA A 89 -13.42 8.96 -7.59
N PHE A 90 -14.11 8.16 -6.80
CA PHE A 90 -15.51 8.39 -6.49
C PHE A 90 -15.77 7.93 -5.06
N TYR A 91 -16.70 8.61 -4.40
CA TYR A 91 -17.17 8.21 -3.07
C TYR A 91 -18.28 7.17 -3.21
N ILE A 92 -18.11 5.98 -2.61
CA ILE A 92 -19.16 4.94 -2.51
C ILE A 92 -19.28 4.53 -1.05
N VAL A 93 -20.45 4.78 -0.46
CA VAL A 93 -20.90 4.19 0.82
C VAL A 93 -19.75 4.03 1.83
N ASP A 94 -19.32 5.15 2.38
CA ASP A 94 -18.29 5.19 3.44
C ASP A 94 -16.89 4.71 3.02
N SER A 95 -16.64 4.71 1.71
CA SER A 95 -15.36 4.40 1.10
C SER A 95 -15.09 5.29 -0.12
N ILE A 96 -13.81 5.46 -0.47
CA ILE A 96 -13.36 6.10 -1.70
C ILE A 96 -12.82 5.02 -2.62
N GLY A 97 -13.46 4.81 -3.76
CA GLY A 97 -12.89 4.00 -4.84
C GLY A 97 -11.95 4.86 -5.67
N VAL A 98 -10.74 4.37 -5.92
CA VAL A 98 -9.70 5.02 -6.73
C VAL A 98 -9.22 4.03 -7.78
N THR A 99 -9.38 4.40 -9.04
CA THR A 99 -8.96 3.57 -10.18
C THR A 99 -7.88 4.31 -10.95
N GLY A 100 -6.77 3.63 -11.22
CA GLY A 100 -5.64 4.15 -11.99
C GLY A 100 -5.31 3.23 -13.15
N VAL A 101 -5.08 3.80 -14.33
CA VAL A 101 -4.84 3.03 -15.56
C VAL A 101 -3.73 3.66 -16.41
N HIS A 102 -2.76 2.84 -16.79
CA HIS A 102 -1.58 3.16 -17.59
C HIS A 102 -1.54 2.25 -18.84
N LEU A 103 -2.31 2.61 -19.88
CA LEU A 103 -2.51 1.77 -21.08
C LEU A 103 -1.55 2.10 -22.22
N GLY A 104 -1.24 1.08 -23.01
CA GLY A 104 -0.52 1.23 -24.28
C GLY A 104 1.00 1.38 -24.14
N VAL A 105 1.53 1.15 -22.94
CA VAL A 105 2.95 1.25 -22.57
C VAL A 105 3.32 0.11 -21.61
N SER A 106 4.61 -0.09 -21.36
CA SER A 106 5.09 -1.08 -20.39
C SER A 106 4.64 -0.70 -18.98
N GLY A 107 4.35 -1.70 -18.13
CA GLY A 107 4.03 -1.45 -16.74
C GLY A 107 5.22 -0.91 -15.95
N VAL A 108 4.92 -0.25 -14.84
CA VAL A 108 5.91 0.36 -13.96
C VAL A 108 6.30 -0.62 -12.86
N SER A 109 7.61 -0.72 -12.59
CA SER A 109 8.15 -1.54 -11.51
C SER A 109 8.88 -0.67 -10.49
N GLY A 110 8.83 -1.05 -9.22
CA GLY A 110 9.51 -0.34 -8.14
C GLY A 110 8.57 0.06 -7.01
N ALA A 111 8.79 1.26 -6.46
CA ALA A 111 8.04 1.81 -5.35
C ALA A 111 7.70 3.29 -5.58
N GLY A 112 6.62 3.77 -4.97
CA GLY A 112 6.20 5.16 -5.01
C GLY A 112 4.77 5.36 -4.52
N THR A 113 4.28 6.59 -4.59
CA THR A 113 2.89 6.92 -4.24
C THR A 113 1.96 6.60 -5.40
N LEU A 114 0.86 5.88 -5.14
CA LEU A 114 -0.21 5.65 -6.13
C LEU A 114 -1.17 6.84 -6.20
N PHE A 115 -1.58 7.35 -5.04
CA PHE A 115 -2.39 8.56 -4.92
C PHE A 115 -2.32 9.12 -3.49
N SER A 116 -2.70 10.39 -3.35
CA SER A 116 -2.87 11.08 -2.07
C SER A 116 -4.32 11.49 -1.88
N LEU A 117 -4.87 11.23 -0.69
CA LEU A 117 -6.23 11.60 -0.30
C LEU A 117 -6.19 12.68 0.79
N THR A 118 -6.98 13.73 0.61
CA THR A 118 -7.14 14.78 1.63
C THR A 118 -8.43 14.59 2.41
N PHE A 119 -8.33 14.71 3.73
CA PHE A 119 -9.43 14.59 4.67
C PHE A 119 -9.58 15.84 5.53
N GLN A 120 -10.79 16.07 6.02
CA GLN A 120 -11.09 16.99 7.10
C GLN A 120 -11.50 16.21 8.35
N ALA A 121 -10.92 16.54 9.51
CA ALA A 121 -11.29 15.95 10.78
C ALA A 121 -12.61 16.57 11.31
N LEU A 122 -13.63 15.74 11.53
CA LEU A 122 -14.97 16.17 11.94
C LEU A 122 -15.19 16.08 13.46
N ALA A 123 -14.74 14.99 14.07
CA ALA A 123 -15.04 14.67 15.47
C ALA A 123 -13.88 13.92 16.13
N LEU A 124 -13.84 13.98 17.46
CA LEU A 124 -12.87 13.25 18.27
C LEU A 124 -13.06 11.73 18.10
N GLY A 125 -11.95 11.00 18.05
CA GLY A 125 -11.97 9.55 17.97
C GLY A 125 -10.83 8.98 17.13
N VAL A 126 -10.94 7.70 16.81
CA VAL A 126 -9.97 6.98 16.00
C VAL A 126 -10.66 6.43 14.77
N SER A 127 -10.16 6.79 13.59
CA SER A 127 -10.56 6.20 12.31
C SER A 127 -9.43 5.34 11.76
N ASN A 128 -9.68 4.04 11.56
CA ASN A 128 -8.78 3.21 10.77
C ASN A 128 -8.86 3.62 9.30
N ILE A 129 -7.73 3.60 8.60
CA ILE A 129 -7.64 3.79 7.16
C ILE A 129 -7.31 2.43 6.55
N GLY A 130 -8.34 1.76 6.03
CA GLY A 130 -8.20 0.44 5.42
C GLY A 130 -8.09 0.52 3.90
N VAL A 131 -7.16 -0.20 3.29
CA VAL A 131 -7.04 -0.32 1.84
C VAL A 131 -7.42 -1.73 1.40
N SER A 132 -8.07 -1.85 0.25
CA SER A 132 -8.40 -3.14 -0.37
C SER A 132 -8.53 -2.95 -1.88
N GLY A 133 -8.53 -4.04 -2.64
CA GLY A 133 -8.75 -3.99 -4.08
C GLY A 133 -7.76 -4.86 -4.86
N GLN A 134 -7.60 -4.53 -6.14
CA GLN A 134 -6.83 -5.33 -7.09
C GLN A 134 -5.82 -4.49 -7.85
N LEU A 135 -4.72 -5.14 -8.24
CA LEU A 135 -3.67 -4.59 -9.07
C LEU A 135 -3.59 -5.39 -10.38
N ALA A 136 -3.29 -4.73 -11.48
CA ALA A 136 -3.18 -5.35 -12.80
C ALA A 136 -1.84 -5.03 -13.47
N SER A 137 -1.26 -6.03 -14.13
CA SER A 137 -0.07 -5.89 -14.96
C SER A 137 -0.39 -5.29 -16.33
N SER A 138 0.65 -4.96 -17.11
CA SER A 138 0.47 -4.48 -18.50
C SER A 138 -0.16 -5.52 -19.44
N THR A 139 -0.14 -6.79 -19.04
CA THR A 139 -0.81 -7.90 -19.73
C THR A 139 -2.23 -8.18 -19.21
N VAL A 140 -2.76 -7.31 -18.34
CA VAL A 140 -4.09 -7.44 -17.73
C VAL A 140 -4.21 -8.68 -16.85
N GLN A 141 -3.09 -9.14 -16.29
CA GLN A 141 -3.09 -10.18 -15.26
C GLN A 141 -3.15 -9.54 -13.88
N GLU A 142 -3.93 -10.13 -12.98
CA GLU A 142 -3.94 -9.72 -11.59
C GLU A 142 -2.55 -9.95 -10.98
N ILE A 143 -2.05 -8.96 -10.23
CA ILE A 143 -0.82 -9.06 -9.45
C ILE A 143 -1.19 -9.59 -8.07
N ASP A 144 -0.71 -10.78 -7.72
CA ASP A 144 -0.95 -11.49 -6.46
C ASP A 144 0.26 -12.40 -6.15
N PRO A 145 0.74 -12.55 -4.90
CA PRO A 145 0.25 -11.95 -3.65
C PRO A 145 0.51 -10.44 -3.53
N VAL A 146 -0.45 -9.73 -2.94
CA VAL A 146 -0.27 -8.34 -2.45
C VAL A 146 -0.38 -8.32 -0.93
N GLN A 147 0.59 -7.69 -0.26
CA GLN A 147 0.48 -7.37 1.17
C GLN A 147 -0.12 -5.97 1.33
N ILE A 148 -0.96 -5.78 2.35
CA ILE A 148 -1.60 -4.50 2.62
C ILE A 148 -1.37 -4.11 4.08
N ASP A 149 -0.69 -2.98 4.26
CA ASP A 149 -0.42 -2.36 5.55
C ASP A 149 -1.31 -1.12 5.74
N ASN A 150 -2.35 -1.28 6.56
CA ASN A 150 -3.34 -0.25 6.83
C ASN A 150 -2.81 0.85 7.77
N GLY A 151 -3.50 1.99 7.77
CA GLY A 151 -3.18 3.13 8.63
C GLY A 151 -4.26 3.44 9.68
N MET A 152 -4.01 4.46 10.48
CA MET A 152 -4.94 4.97 11.49
C MET A 152 -4.76 6.47 11.70
N VAL A 153 -5.87 7.18 11.89
CA VAL A 153 -5.90 8.59 12.28
C VAL A 153 -6.61 8.73 13.61
N GLU A 154 -5.96 9.38 14.58
CA GLU A 154 -6.54 9.81 15.84
C GLU A 154 -6.84 11.31 15.79
N VAL A 155 -8.10 11.66 16.02
CA VAL A 155 -8.55 13.05 16.12
C VAL A 155 -8.64 13.44 17.58
N VAL A 156 -7.82 14.42 17.97
CA VAL A 156 -7.71 14.96 19.34
C VAL A 156 -8.28 16.37 19.41
N PRO A 157 -8.55 16.91 20.62
CA PRO A 157 -8.98 18.29 20.75
C PRO A 157 -7.94 19.24 20.15
N GLU A 158 -8.40 20.34 19.54
CA GLU A 158 -7.48 21.40 19.09
C GLU A 158 -6.57 21.83 20.25
N PRO A 159 -5.26 22.01 20.01
CA PRO A 159 -4.37 22.54 21.04
C PRO A 159 -4.87 23.93 21.47
N LEU A 160 -4.94 24.16 22.78
CA LEU A 160 -5.37 25.43 23.34
C LEU A 160 -4.52 26.56 22.75
N SER A 161 -5.13 27.41 21.92
CA SER A 161 -4.49 28.64 21.47
C SER A 161 -4.34 29.57 22.68
N LEU A 162 -3.12 29.68 23.20
CA LEU A 162 -2.79 30.67 24.24
C LEU A 162 -2.88 32.06 23.62
N THR A 163 -4.00 32.76 23.84
CA THR A 163 -4.09 34.20 23.57
C THR A 163 -3.19 34.92 24.58
N LEU A 164 -2.01 35.34 24.13
CA LEU A 164 -1.11 36.24 24.87
C LEU A 164 -1.62 37.69 24.81
#